data_AF-A0A9X4QV32-F1
#
_entry.id   AF-A0A9X4QV32-F1
#
_cell.length_a   1.000
_cell.length_b   1.000
_cell.length_c   1.000
_cell.angle_alpha   90.00
_cell.angle_beta   90.00
_cell.angle_gamma   90.00
#
_symmetry.space_group_name_H-M   'P 1'
#
loop_
_entity.id
_entity.type
_entity.pdbx_description
1 polymer ?
#
loop_
_entity_poly.entity_id
_entity_poly.type
_entity_poly.pdbx_seq_one_letter_code
_entity_poly.pdbx_strand_id
1 'polypeptide(L)'
;MSEFEYKRIKLTNLLVNTENYRFNPVGSQIEAIHVMVREQNSKSANKLYNLALDILQKGLNPSDLTVVSPYNDDGNLFVVHEGNRRITTLKLLFQPELIPQEFKSLQSKFRELHINNDLSRFEELMCVVYDTYEEADHWIEIKHTGEMDGVGTVRWDTEQQERFKANTGGKQVSYLANVGIGRTE
;
A
#
# COMPACT_ATOMS: atom_id res chain seq x y z
N MET A 1 -22.81 -4.20 -16.45
CA MET A 1 -22.03 -3.69 -15.30
C MET A 1 -20.97 -4.74 -15.05
N SER A 2 -19.71 -4.37 -14.85
CA SER A 2 -18.70 -5.36 -14.44
C SER A 2 -19.14 -5.97 -13.10
N GLU A 3 -19.14 -7.28 -13.02
CA GLU A 3 -19.40 -7.98 -11.77
C GLU A 3 -18.09 -7.99 -10.97
N PHE A 4 -18.20 -7.78 -9.67
CA PHE A 4 -17.07 -7.88 -8.75
C PHE A 4 -17.54 -8.59 -7.49
N GLU A 5 -16.62 -9.27 -6.82
CA GLU A 5 -16.88 -9.87 -5.50
C GLU A 5 -15.94 -9.32 -4.44
N TYR A 6 -16.39 -9.37 -3.18
CA TYR A 6 -15.53 -9.11 -2.04
C TYR A 6 -15.00 -10.42 -1.49
N LYS A 7 -13.68 -10.54 -1.41
CA LYS A 7 -13.01 -11.76 -0.94
C LYS A 7 -11.91 -11.44 0.05
N ARG A 8 -11.81 -12.25 1.11
CA ARG A 8 -10.62 -12.25 1.97
C ARG A 8 -9.54 -13.12 1.32
N ILE A 9 -8.40 -12.52 1.02
CA ILE A 9 -7.28 -13.16 0.32
C ILE A 9 -6.03 -13.08 1.19
N LYS A 10 -5.32 -14.20 1.30
CA LYS A 10 -4.02 -14.26 2.01
C LYS A 10 -3.01 -13.34 1.36
N LEU A 11 -2.22 -12.62 2.15
CA LEU A 11 -1.15 -11.75 1.65
C LEU A 11 -0.12 -12.51 0.80
N THR A 12 0.10 -13.80 1.10
CA THR A 12 0.96 -14.69 0.31
C THR A 12 0.44 -14.96 -1.09
N ASN A 13 -0.88 -14.84 -1.28
CA ASN A 13 -1.56 -15.11 -2.53
C ASN A 13 -1.74 -13.85 -3.40
N LEU A 14 -1.41 -12.67 -2.85
CA LEU A 14 -1.42 -11.41 -3.59
C LEU A 14 -0.06 -11.19 -4.26
N LEU A 15 -0.06 -10.99 -5.57
CA LEU A 15 1.12 -10.71 -6.37
C LEU A 15 1.22 -9.20 -6.61
N VAL A 16 2.41 -8.64 -6.39
CA VAL A 16 2.70 -7.26 -6.81
C VAL A 16 2.67 -7.24 -8.33
N ASN A 17 1.93 -6.32 -8.92
CA ASN A 17 1.83 -6.24 -10.38
C ASN A 17 3.19 -5.81 -10.96
N THR A 18 3.76 -6.67 -11.81
CA THR A 18 5.04 -6.48 -12.48
C THR A 18 4.98 -5.40 -13.57
N GLU A 19 3.78 -4.99 -13.96
CA GLU A 19 3.49 -3.94 -14.93
C GLU A 19 2.88 -2.70 -14.26
N ASN A 20 3.11 -2.51 -12.95
CA ASN A 20 2.55 -1.36 -12.24
C ASN A 20 3.04 -0.02 -12.84
N TYR A 21 2.11 0.88 -13.18
CA TYR A 21 2.41 2.20 -13.78
C TYR A 21 3.34 3.13 -12.97
N ARG A 22 3.77 2.74 -11.77
CA ARG A 22 4.81 3.46 -11.01
C ARG A 22 6.22 3.22 -11.55
N PHE A 23 6.43 2.17 -12.34
CA PHE A 23 7.73 1.81 -12.89
C PHE A 23 7.60 1.11 -14.24
N ASN A 24 8.72 0.98 -14.95
CA ASN A 24 8.76 0.18 -16.17
C ASN A 24 8.51 -1.31 -15.85
N PRO A 25 7.79 -2.05 -16.72
CA PRO A 25 7.53 -3.47 -16.52
C PRO A 25 8.80 -4.29 -16.22
N VAL A 26 8.67 -5.24 -15.31
CA VAL A 26 9.75 -6.13 -14.86
C VAL A 26 9.35 -7.60 -14.98
N GLY A 27 10.31 -8.52 -14.90
CA GLY A 27 10.06 -9.94 -15.16
C GLY A 27 9.65 -10.76 -13.94
N SER A 28 9.73 -10.21 -12.74
CA SER A 28 9.55 -11.00 -11.51
C SER A 28 9.00 -10.22 -10.32
N GLN A 29 8.43 -10.95 -9.36
CA GLN A 29 7.94 -10.39 -8.09
C GLN A 29 9.04 -9.68 -7.29
N ILE A 30 10.25 -10.27 -7.24
CA ILE A 30 11.36 -9.67 -6.51
C ILE A 30 11.82 -8.37 -7.16
N GLU A 31 11.87 -8.31 -8.49
CA GLU A 31 12.17 -7.07 -9.21
C GLU A 31 11.09 -6.01 -8.99
N ALA A 32 9.80 -6.39 -9.02
CA ALA A 32 8.71 -5.46 -8.80
C ALA A 32 8.75 -4.83 -7.39
N ILE A 33 9.03 -5.66 -6.38
CA ILE A 33 9.23 -5.19 -5.00
C ILE A 33 10.46 -4.30 -4.90
N HIS A 34 11.59 -4.71 -5.47
CA HIS A 34 12.84 -3.93 -5.43
C HIS A 34 12.69 -2.57 -6.11
N VAL A 35 12.10 -2.52 -7.30
CA VAL A 35 11.86 -1.27 -8.02
C VAL A 35 10.87 -0.40 -7.26
N MET A 36 9.79 -0.96 -6.70
CA MET A 36 8.89 -0.19 -5.82
C MET A 36 9.64 0.42 -4.62
N VAL A 37 10.53 -0.31 -3.96
CA VAL A 37 11.33 0.23 -2.86
C VAL A 37 12.19 1.40 -3.31
N ARG A 38 12.84 1.30 -4.48
CA ARG A 38 13.66 2.37 -5.06
C ARG A 38 12.84 3.61 -5.42
N GLU A 39 11.72 3.44 -6.13
CA GLU A 39 10.82 4.53 -6.55
C GLU A 39 10.18 5.28 -5.37
N GLN A 40 9.97 4.58 -4.26
CA GLN A 40 9.40 5.17 -3.05
C GLN A 40 10.44 5.78 -2.11
N ASN A 41 11.72 5.67 -2.43
CA ASN A 41 12.80 6.25 -1.67
C ASN A 41 13.08 7.71 -2.09
N SER A 42 13.19 8.60 -1.12
CA SER A 42 13.64 9.98 -1.32
C SER A 42 14.93 10.25 -0.56
N LYS A 43 15.52 11.45 -0.74
CA LYS A 43 16.72 11.88 -0.01
C LYS A 43 16.55 11.86 1.51
N SER A 44 15.33 12.05 2.01
CA SER A 44 15.07 12.25 3.45
C SER A 44 14.22 11.15 4.09
N ALA A 45 13.47 10.35 3.31
CA ALA A 45 12.60 9.32 3.85
C ALA A 45 12.24 8.27 2.79
N ASN A 46 11.78 7.10 3.26
CA ASN A 46 11.13 6.12 2.40
C ASN A 46 9.61 6.15 2.63
N LYS A 47 8.84 6.37 1.57
CA LYS A 47 7.37 6.48 1.65
C LYS A 47 6.69 5.16 2.06
N LEU A 48 7.32 4.00 1.85
CA LEU A 48 6.80 2.71 2.31
C LEU A 48 6.98 2.52 3.81
N TYR A 49 8.04 3.08 4.41
CA TYR A 49 8.24 3.04 5.86
C TYR A 49 7.18 3.88 6.59
N ASN A 50 6.91 5.09 6.12
CA ASN A 50 5.83 5.92 6.69
C ASN A 50 4.47 5.24 6.55
N LEU A 51 4.22 4.59 5.41
CA LEU A 51 3.00 3.80 5.21
C LEU A 51 2.94 2.61 6.18
N ALA A 52 4.07 1.94 6.46
CA ALA A 52 4.12 0.86 7.43
C ALA A 52 3.75 1.33 8.83
N LEU A 53 4.30 2.47 9.27
CA LEU A 53 3.98 3.08 10.56
C LEU A 53 2.48 3.41 10.67
N ASP A 54 1.89 3.99 9.61
CA ASP A 54 0.46 4.30 9.59
C ASP A 54 -0.39 3.04 9.71
N ILE A 55 -0.07 2.01 8.91
CA ILE A 55 -0.79 0.72 8.92
C ILE A 55 -0.69 0.07 10.31
N LEU A 56 0.49 0.07 10.93
CA LEU A 56 0.66 -0.50 12.27
C LEU A 56 -0.13 0.29 13.33
N GLN A 57 -0.19 1.61 13.20
CA GLN A 57 -0.89 2.45 14.18
C GLN A 57 -2.42 2.45 13.99
N LYS A 58 -2.90 2.44 12.76
CA LYS A 58 -4.31 2.72 12.40
C LYS A 58 -5.03 1.56 11.73
N GLY A 59 -4.29 0.58 11.23
CA GLY A 59 -4.82 -0.45 10.34
C GLY A 59 -4.89 0.01 8.88
N LEU A 60 -5.49 -0.82 8.04
CA LEU A 60 -5.74 -0.47 6.63
C LEU A 60 -6.97 0.45 6.53
N ASN A 61 -6.96 1.36 5.55
CA ASN A 61 -8.12 2.21 5.26
C ASN A 61 -9.31 1.36 4.79
N PRO A 62 -10.42 1.28 5.55
CA PRO A 62 -11.56 0.43 5.18
C PRO A 62 -12.33 0.93 3.95
N SER A 63 -12.20 2.22 3.59
CA SER A 63 -12.85 2.81 2.41
C SER A 63 -12.02 2.67 1.13
N ASP A 64 -10.82 2.11 1.24
CA ASP A 64 -9.92 1.91 0.10
C ASP A 64 -9.52 0.44 0.09
N LEU A 65 -10.24 -0.41 -0.63
CA LEU A 65 -9.93 -1.84 -0.70
C LEU A 65 -8.89 -2.12 -1.81
N THR A 66 -8.12 -3.18 -1.63
CA THR A 66 -7.20 -3.66 -2.68
C THR A 66 -8.01 -4.25 -3.82
N VAL A 67 -7.71 -3.83 -5.06
CA VAL A 67 -8.38 -4.32 -6.27
C VAL A 67 -7.48 -5.33 -6.95
N VAL A 68 -8.04 -6.49 -7.31
CA VAL A 68 -7.29 -7.61 -7.88
C VAL A 68 -8.06 -8.33 -8.97
N SER A 69 -7.36 -9.13 -9.76
CA SER A 69 -7.94 -10.19 -10.60
C SER A 69 -7.16 -11.49 -10.43
N PRO A 70 -7.73 -12.66 -10.79
CA PRO A 70 -6.98 -13.92 -10.85
C PRO A 70 -5.73 -13.78 -11.71
N TYR A 71 -4.60 -14.33 -11.24
CA TYR A 71 -3.36 -14.40 -12.03
C TYR A 71 -3.39 -15.55 -13.03
N ASN A 72 -4.07 -16.64 -12.66
CA ASN A 72 -4.24 -17.84 -13.46
C ASN A 72 -5.56 -18.52 -13.13
N ASP A 73 -5.93 -19.51 -13.92
CA ASP A 73 -7.18 -20.25 -13.80
C ASP A 73 -7.27 -21.11 -12.52
N ASP A 74 -6.14 -21.36 -11.84
CA ASP A 74 -6.09 -22.12 -10.59
C ASP A 74 -6.75 -21.35 -9.41
N GLY A 75 -7.08 -20.06 -9.59
CA GLY A 75 -7.90 -19.26 -8.67
C GLY A 75 -7.26 -18.94 -7.32
N ASN A 76 -5.99 -19.32 -7.13
CA ASN A 76 -5.28 -19.19 -5.86
C ASN A 76 -4.43 -17.94 -5.76
N LEU A 77 -3.91 -17.43 -6.87
CA LEU A 77 -3.05 -16.25 -6.92
C LEU A 77 -3.78 -15.10 -7.61
N PHE A 78 -3.54 -13.88 -7.13
CA PHE A 78 -4.23 -12.68 -7.57
C PHE A 78 -3.24 -11.57 -7.87
N VAL A 79 -3.36 -10.94 -9.04
CA VAL A 79 -2.55 -9.75 -9.38
C VAL A 79 -3.20 -8.51 -8.78
N VAL A 80 -2.40 -7.70 -8.11
CA VAL A 80 -2.88 -6.45 -7.48
C VAL A 80 -2.87 -5.32 -8.50
N HIS A 81 -4.03 -4.75 -8.77
CA HIS A 81 -4.18 -3.63 -9.72
C HIS A 81 -4.21 -2.28 -9.00
N GLU A 82 -4.99 -2.17 -7.91
CA GLU A 82 -4.91 -1.05 -6.97
C GLU A 82 -4.41 -1.55 -5.61
N GLY A 83 -3.50 -0.80 -5.00
CA GLY A 83 -3.01 -1.07 -3.66
C GLY A 83 -1.61 -1.63 -3.66
N ASN A 84 -0.91 -1.64 -4.81
CA ASN A 84 0.44 -2.17 -4.96
C ASN A 84 1.41 -1.67 -3.87
N ARG A 85 1.43 -0.37 -3.56
CA ARG A 85 2.27 0.16 -2.47
C ARG A 85 1.92 -0.44 -1.10
N ARG A 86 0.64 -0.62 -0.81
CA ARG A 86 0.15 -1.19 0.46
C ARG A 86 0.54 -2.66 0.56
N ILE A 87 0.32 -3.43 -0.50
CA ILE A 87 0.70 -4.84 -0.56
C ILE A 87 2.23 -5.02 -0.47
N THR A 88 3.01 -4.20 -1.19
CA THR A 88 4.47 -4.20 -1.05
C THR A 88 4.86 -3.90 0.40
N THR A 89 4.34 -2.83 1.02
CA THR A 89 4.63 -2.50 2.42
C THR A 89 4.32 -3.65 3.37
N LEU A 90 3.17 -4.31 3.22
CA LEU A 90 2.80 -5.47 4.05
C LEU A 90 3.76 -6.64 3.83
N LYS A 91 4.10 -6.96 2.58
CA LYS A 91 5.09 -8.01 2.29
C LYS A 91 6.45 -7.70 2.95
N LEU A 92 6.89 -6.44 2.93
CA LEU A 92 8.11 -6.01 3.61
C LEU A 92 8.00 -6.09 5.14
N LEU A 93 6.82 -5.85 5.72
CA LEU A 93 6.57 -6.03 7.16
C LEU A 93 6.67 -7.50 7.57
N PHE A 94 6.11 -8.42 6.77
CA PHE A 94 6.20 -9.85 7.05
C PHE A 94 7.57 -10.45 6.74
N GLN A 95 8.24 -9.95 5.70
CA GLN A 95 9.54 -10.44 5.25
C GLN A 95 10.49 -9.29 4.92
N PRO A 96 11.14 -8.69 5.94
CA PRO A 96 12.09 -7.60 5.74
C PRO A 96 13.27 -7.94 4.81
N GLU A 97 13.60 -9.22 4.63
CA GLU A 97 14.64 -9.68 3.69
C GLU A 97 14.33 -9.41 2.22
N LEU A 98 13.07 -9.10 1.88
CA LEU A 98 12.69 -8.66 0.53
C LEU A 98 13.18 -7.25 0.18
N ILE A 99 13.69 -6.50 1.16
CA ILE A 99 14.26 -5.17 0.92
C ILE A 99 15.63 -5.35 0.23
N PRO A 100 15.90 -4.65 -0.88
CA PRO A 100 17.17 -4.75 -1.59
C PRO A 100 18.36 -4.45 -0.67
N GLN A 101 19.47 -5.16 -0.88
CA GLN A 101 20.67 -5.09 -0.03
C GLN A 101 21.30 -3.70 0.03
N GLU A 102 21.09 -2.85 -0.97
CA GLU A 102 21.53 -1.46 -0.96
C GLU A 102 20.76 -0.58 0.05
N PHE A 103 19.61 -1.03 0.57
CA PHE A 103 18.78 -0.33 1.56
C PHE A 103 18.87 -0.93 2.96
N LYS A 104 20.06 -1.32 3.43
CA LYS A 104 20.26 -1.96 4.75
C LYS A 104 19.62 -1.20 5.92
N SER A 105 19.70 0.13 5.93
CA SER A 105 19.08 0.94 7.00
C SER A 105 17.56 0.81 7.01
N LEU A 106 16.92 0.76 5.83
CA LEU A 106 15.48 0.52 5.71
C LEU A 106 15.12 -0.90 6.14
N GLN A 107 15.93 -1.89 5.74
CA GLN A 107 15.78 -3.27 6.15
C GLN A 107 15.80 -3.41 7.68
N SER A 108 16.78 -2.83 8.35
CA SER A 108 16.85 -2.84 9.82
C SER A 108 15.60 -2.25 10.46
N LYS A 109 15.09 -1.12 9.94
CA LYS A 109 13.84 -0.52 10.43
C LYS A 109 12.63 -1.43 10.25
N PHE A 110 12.49 -2.09 9.11
CA PHE A 110 11.40 -3.04 8.89
C PHE A 110 11.55 -4.30 9.76
N ARG A 111 12.78 -4.77 10.05
CA ARG A 111 13.02 -5.84 11.02
C ARG A 111 12.57 -5.44 12.42
N GLU A 112 12.85 -4.21 12.86
CA GLU A 112 12.37 -3.70 14.14
C GLU A 112 10.84 -3.63 14.18
N LEU A 113 10.19 -3.15 13.10
CA LEU A 113 8.74 -3.14 13.01
C LEU A 113 8.13 -4.55 13.06
N HIS A 114 8.74 -5.50 12.35
CA HIS A 114 8.32 -6.90 12.34
C HIS A 114 8.36 -7.54 13.73
N ILE A 115 9.47 -7.35 14.46
CA ILE A 115 9.68 -7.97 15.78
C ILE A 115 8.75 -7.36 16.84
N ASN A 116 8.51 -6.06 16.76
CA ASN A 116 7.83 -5.32 17.84
C ASN A 116 6.30 -5.21 17.66
N ASN A 117 5.72 -5.82 16.63
CA ASN A 117 4.28 -5.69 16.35
C ASN A 117 3.64 -7.03 16.01
N ASP A 118 2.38 -7.21 16.40
CA ASP A 118 1.55 -8.31 15.93
C ASP A 118 1.01 -8.02 14.52
N LEU A 119 1.40 -8.87 13.57
CA LEU A 119 1.03 -8.75 12.16
C LEU A 119 -0.14 -9.67 11.77
N SER A 120 -0.67 -10.50 12.67
CA SER A 120 -1.70 -11.51 12.38
C SER A 120 -2.93 -10.94 11.68
N ARG A 121 -3.35 -9.73 12.06
CA ARG A 121 -4.48 -9.00 11.44
C ARG A 121 -4.26 -8.58 9.98
N PHE A 122 -3.06 -8.78 9.43
CA PHE A 122 -2.70 -8.46 8.05
C PHE A 122 -2.35 -9.70 7.21
N GLU A 123 -2.55 -10.91 7.75
CA GLU A 123 -2.34 -12.17 7.03
C GLU A 123 -3.34 -12.33 5.88
N GLU A 124 -4.56 -11.82 6.06
CA GLU A 124 -5.62 -11.80 5.06
C GLU A 124 -6.17 -10.37 4.90
N LEU A 125 -6.45 -9.99 3.67
CA LEU A 125 -7.00 -8.69 3.32
C LEU A 125 -8.34 -8.85 2.64
N MET A 126 -9.27 -7.94 2.94
CA MET A 126 -10.47 -7.79 2.12
C MET A 126 -10.09 -7.13 0.79
N CYS A 127 -10.43 -7.78 -0.31
CA CYS A 127 -10.14 -7.34 -1.67
C CYS A 127 -11.43 -7.27 -2.48
N VAL A 128 -11.42 -6.38 -3.48
CA VAL A 128 -12.38 -6.38 -4.58
C VAL A 128 -11.76 -7.21 -5.70
N VAL A 129 -12.44 -8.27 -6.12
CA VAL A 129 -12.01 -9.18 -7.17
C VAL A 129 -12.85 -8.92 -8.41
N TYR A 130 -12.20 -8.60 -9.51
CA TYR A 130 -12.77 -8.60 -10.85
C TYR A 130 -12.30 -9.85 -11.61
N ASP A 131 -13.05 -10.25 -12.62
CA ASP A 131 -12.66 -11.38 -13.47
C ASP A 131 -11.43 -11.02 -14.30
N THR A 132 -11.37 -9.78 -14.80
CA THR A 132 -10.22 -9.26 -15.54
C THR A 132 -9.78 -7.88 -15.05
N TYR A 133 -8.57 -7.48 -15.47
CA TYR A 133 -8.04 -6.13 -15.17
C TYR A 133 -8.91 -5.04 -15.81
N GLU A 134 -9.32 -5.24 -17.05
CA GLU A 134 -10.07 -4.27 -17.87
C GLU A 134 -11.39 -3.85 -17.23
N GLU A 135 -11.99 -4.73 -16.44
CA GLU A 135 -13.23 -4.44 -15.70
C GLU A 135 -13.02 -3.49 -14.51
N ALA A 136 -11.78 -3.38 -14.03
CA ALA A 136 -11.36 -2.49 -12.96
C ALA A 136 -10.77 -1.16 -13.46
N ASP A 137 -10.36 -1.08 -14.74
CA ASP A 137 -9.64 0.05 -15.34
C ASP A 137 -10.27 1.40 -15.05
N HIS A 138 -11.58 1.49 -15.24
CA HIS A 138 -12.31 2.74 -15.03
C HIS A 138 -12.10 3.29 -13.62
N TRP A 139 -12.21 2.44 -12.59
CA TRP A 139 -12.06 2.86 -11.20
C TRP A 139 -10.62 3.20 -10.84
N ILE A 140 -9.67 2.49 -11.44
CA ILE A 140 -8.24 2.73 -11.25
C ILE A 140 -7.84 4.06 -11.90
N GLU A 141 -8.31 4.30 -13.13
CA GLU A 141 -8.10 5.54 -13.86
C GLU A 141 -8.62 6.73 -13.05
N ILE A 142 -9.90 6.74 -12.70
CA ILE A 142 -10.51 7.91 -12.03
C ILE A 142 -9.88 8.22 -10.67
N LYS A 143 -9.29 7.21 -10.02
CA LYS A 143 -8.57 7.35 -8.75
C LYS A 143 -7.18 7.96 -8.92
N HIS A 144 -6.56 7.81 -10.08
CA HIS A 144 -5.15 8.17 -10.30
C HIS A 144 -4.92 9.31 -11.29
N THR A 145 -5.88 9.66 -12.13
CA THR A 145 -5.75 10.72 -13.15
C THR A 145 -6.23 12.10 -12.71
N GLY A 146 -6.64 12.24 -11.44
CA GLY A 146 -7.00 13.52 -10.84
C GLY A 146 -8.51 13.77 -10.87
N GLU A 147 -8.91 15.03 -11.08
CA GLU A 147 -10.31 15.46 -10.96
C GLU A 147 -11.19 15.04 -12.14
N MET A 148 -10.67 15.06 -13.38
CA MET A 148 -11.43 14.73 -14.60
C MET A 148 -12.82 15.37 -14.65
N ASP A 149 -12.89 16.70 -14.64
CA ASP A 149 -14.15 17.47 -14.61
C ASP A 149 -15.13 17.02 -13.51
N GLY A 150 -14.60 16.52 -12.39
CA GLY A 150 -15.37 16.07 -11.21
C GLY A 150 -15.69 14.58 -11.17
N VAL A 151 -15.29 13.78 -12.17
CA VAL A 151 -15.48 12.32 -12.18
C VAL A 151 -14.52 11.64 -11.19
N GLY A 152 -13.28 12.11 -11.12
CA GLY A 152 -12.27 11.63 -10.19
C GLY A 152 -12.22 12.45 -8.89
N THR A 153 -11.21 12.19 -8.07
CA THR A 153 -11.11 12.87 -6.76
C THR A 153 -10.64 14.32 -6.92
N VAL A 154 -11.51 15.28 -6.59
CA VAL A 154 -11.16 16.70 -6.47
C VAL A 154 -10.31 16.91 -5.22
N ARG A 155 -9.09 17.43 -5.40
CA ARG A 155 -8.22 17.74 -4.26
C ARG A 155 -8.74 18.96 -3.53
N TRP A 156 -8.67 18.91 -2.20
CA TRP A 156 -8.92 20.09 -1.41
C TRP A 156 -7.90 21.18 -1.69
N ASP A 157 -8.38 22.39 -1.91
CA ASP A 157 -7.54 23.59 -1.99
C ASP A 157 -6.92 23.92 -0.62
N THR A 158 -6.05 24.93 -0.61
CA THR A 158 -5.34 25.35 0.61
C THR A 158 -6.31 25.73 1.73
N GLU A 159 -7.38 26.48 1.42
CA GLU A 159 -8.33 26.96 2.41
C GLU A 159 -9.13 25.79 3.02
N GLN A 160 -9.57 24.85 2.19
CA GLN A 160 -10.25 23.64 2.62
C GLN A 160 -9.37 22.77 3.51
N GLN A 161 -8.08 22.63 3.17
CA GLN A 161 -7.11 21.93 4.02
C GLN A 161 -6.88 22.65 5.36
N GLU A 162 -6.84 23.99 5.37
CA GLU A 162 -6.73 24.79 6.60
C GLU A 162 -7.95 24.66 7.49
N ARG A 163 -9.17 24.71 6.92
CA ARG A 163 -10.42 24.46 7.65
C ARG A 163 -10.41 23.07 8.29
N PHE A 164 -9.97 22.04 7.57
CA PHE A 164 -9.82 20.69 8.12
C PHE A 164 -8.82 20.64 9.28
N LYS A 165 -7.66 21.29 9.14
CA LYS A 165 -6.65 21.39 10.21
C LYS A 165 -7.20 22.08 11.45
N ALA A 166 -7.92 23.20 11.29
CA ALA A 166 -8.51 23.93 12.40
C ALA A 166 -9.54 23.06 13.16
N ASN A 167 -10.42 22.37 12.43
CA ASN A 167 -11.44 21.51 13.02
C ASN A 167 -10.88 20.26 13.71
N THR A 168 -9.72 19.78 13.28
CA THR A 168 -9.04 18.62 13.88
C THR A 168 -8.04 19.01 14.98
N GLY A 169 -7.97 20.29 15.36
CA GLY A 169 -7.05 20.78 16.40
C GLY A 169 -5.58 20.71 15.99
N GLY A 170 -5.28 20.81 14.70
CA GLY A 170 -3.92 20.75 14.16
C GLY A 170 -3.28 19.36 14.19
N LYS A 171 -4.04 18.30 14.53
CA LYS A 171 -3.56 16.91 14.50
C LYS A 171 -3.43 16.42 13.06
N GLN A 172 -2.40 16.88 12.35
CA GLN A 172 -1.95 16.16 11.16
C GLN A 172 -1.17 14.92 11.58
N VAL A 173 -1.29 13.85 10.79
CA VAL A 173 -0.46 12.66 10.95
C VAL A 173 0.99 13.05 10.65
N SER A 174 1.78 13.31 11.69
CA SER A 174 3.21 13.55 11.58
C SER A 174 3.96 12.25 11.83
N TYR A 175 4.59 11.72 10.78
CA TYR A 175 5.30 10.43 10.82
C TYR A 175 6.69 10.52 11.49
N LEU A 176 7.10 11.70 11.94
CA LEU A 176 8.42 11.94 12.52
C LEU A 176 8.46 11.93 14.05
N ALA A 177 7.33 11.74 14.75
CA ALA A 177 7.28 12.06 16.18
C ALA A 177 6.89 10.92 17.14
N ASN A 178 6.37 9.77 16.70
CA ASN A 178 5.76 8.80 17.64
C ASN A 178 6.07 7.33 17.31
N VAL A 179 7.34 6.95 17.29
CA VAL A 179 7.70 5.55 17.63
C VAL A 179 8.20 5.59 19.06
N GLY A 180 7.26 5.45 19.99
CA GLY A 180 7.56 5.30 21.40
C GLY A 180 8.37 4.03 21.59
N ILE A 181 9.65 4.20 21.90
CA ILE A 181 10.44 3.18 22.59
C ILE A 181 9.67 2.90 23.88
N GLY A 182 9.03 1.73 23.96
CA GLY A 182 8.45 1.26 25.20
C GLY A 182 9.54 1.25 26.26
N ARG A 183 9.47 2.20 27.20
CA ARG A 183 10.22 2.09 28.44
C ARG A 183 9.56 0.96 29.22
N THR A 184 10.24 -0.17 29.29
CA THR A 184 10.01 -1.14 30.35
C THR A 184 10.42 -0.47 31.66
N GLU A 185 9.46 -0.28 32.55
CA GLU A 185 9.71 -0.12 33.99
C GLU A 185 10.20 -1.45 34.58
#